data_AF-A0A239C0S3-F1
#
_entry.id   AF-A0A239C0S3-F1
#
_cell.length_a   1.000
_cell.length_b   1.000
_cell.length_c   1.000
_cell.angle_alpha   90.00
_cell.angle_beta   90.00
_cell.angle_gamma   90.00
#
_symmetry.space_group_name_H-M   'P 1'
#
loop_
_entity.id
_entity.type
_entity.pdbx_description
1 polymer ?
#
loop_
_entity_poly.entity_id
_entity_poly.type
_entity_poly.pdbx_seq_one_letter_code
_entity_poly.pdbx_strand_id
1 'polypeptide(L)' 'MGSDIVLIRFAEGFRVANGYLHLASKLDARGEVFAIVHGEQGIAKISRTPQGLLVYKDSRQMPLLTSD' A
#
# COMPACT_ATOMS: atom_id res chain seq x y z
N MET A 1 -16.88 11.30 -0.20
CA MET A 1 -16.01 11.19 0.99
C MET A 1 -14.91 10.21 0.63
N GLY A 2 -13.65 10.66 0.76
CA GLY A 2 -12.51 10.18 -0.04
C GLY A 2 -12.18 8.71 0.12
N SER A 3 -11.85 8.08 -1.01
CA SER A 3 -11.42 6.68 -1.08
C SER A 3 -9.98 6.52 -0.58
N ASP A 4 -9.67 7.03 0.62
CA ASP A 4 -8.30 7.02 1.13
C ASP A 4 -7.82 5.58 1.30
N ILE A 5 -6.65 5.31 0.72
CA ILE A 5 -6.01 4.00 0.82
C ILE A 5 -5.36 3.93 2.18
N VAL A 6 -5.77 2.93 2.96
CA VAL A 6 -5.26 2.72 4.32
C VAL A 6 -4.56 1.37 4.37
N LEU A 7 -3.33 1.36 4.86
CA LEU A 7 -2.55 0.18 5.14
C LEU A 7 -2.54 -0.13 6.64
N ILE A 8 -2.39 -1.40 6.98
CA ILE A 8 -2.06 -1.87 8.32
C ILE A 8 -0.79 -2.70 8.24
N ARG A 9 0.08 -2.59 9.25
CA ARG A 9 1.24 -3.47 9.39
C ARG A 9 0.77 -4.87 9.78
N PHE A 10 1.24 -5.88 9.05
CA PHE A 10 0.90 -7.27 9.30
C PHE A 10 2.14 -8.14 9.15
N ALA A 11 2.70 -8.61 10.28
CA ALA A 11 3.93 -9.38 10.33
C ALA A 11 5.07 -8.73 9.50
N GLU A 12 5.60 -9.46 8.52
CA GLU A 12 6.70 -9.04 7.64
C GLU A 12 6.26 -8.12 6.48
N GLY A 13 5.00 -7.66 6.46
CA GLY A 13 4.47 -6.82 5.37
C GLY A 13 3.37 -5.86 5.77
N PHE A 14 2.66 -5.37 4.77
CA PHE A 14 1.47 -4.53 4.94
C PHE A 14 0.26 -5.15 4.27
N ARG A 15 -0.92 -4.89 4.80
CA ARG A 15 -2.21 -5.21 4.17
C ARG A 15 -3.01 -3.95 3.94
N VAL A 16 -3.85 -3.95 2.92
CA VAL A 16 -4.78 -2.85 2.68
C VAL A 16 -6.00 -3.06 3.58
N ALA A 17 -6.22 -2.13 4.50
CA ALA A 17 -7.40 -2.11 5.35
C ALA A 17 -8.58 -1.40 4.67
N ASN A 18 -8.31 -0.43 3.79
CA ASN A 18 -9.34 0.29 3.04
C ASN A 18 -8.84 0.77 1.67
N GLY A 19 -9.76 0.93 0.72
CA GLY A 19 -9.46 1.57 -0.56
C GLY A 19 -8.86 0.66 -1.63
N TYR A 20 -9.06 -0.67 -1.58
CA TYR A 20 -8.54 -1.63 -2.57
C TYR A 20 -8.86 -1.25 -4.03
N LEU A 21 -10.10 -0.85 -4.33
CA LEU A 21 -10.48 -0.44 -5.69
C LEU A 21 -9.74 0.82 -6.14
N HIS A 22 -9.56 1.77 -5.23
CA HIS A 22 -8.84 3.00 -5.53
C HIS A 22 -7.34 2.74 -5.70
N LEU A 23 -6.77 1.86 -4.89
CA LEU A 23 -5.40 1.36 -5.02
C LEU A 23 -5.19 0.73 -6.41
N ALA A 24 -6.03 -0.22 -6.81
CA ALA A 24 -5.92 -0.88 -8.11
C ALA A 24 -5.97 0.14 -9.26
N SER A 25 -6.97 1.03 -9.25
CA SER A 25 -7.11 2.08 -10.26
C SER A 25 -5.88 3.01 -10.34
N LYS A 26 -5.30 3.40 -9.20
CA LYS A 26 -4.12 4.27 -9.17
C LYS A 26 -2.85 3.54 -9.64
N LEU A 27 -2.68 2.29 -9.22
CA LEU A 27 -1.55 1.47 -9.67
C LEU A 27 -1.60 1.19 -11.17
N ASP A 28 -2.78 1.00 -11.75
CA ASP A 28 -2.92 0.78 -13.19
C ASP A 28 -2.65 2.07 -13.98
N ALA A 29 -3.00 3.23 -13.43
CA ALA A 29 -2.78 4.51 -14.09
C ALA A 29 -1.34 5.06 -13.96
N ARG A 30 -0.67 4.81 -12.83
CA ARG A 30 0.61 5.46 -12.50
C ARG A 30 1.72 4.53 -12.03
N GLY A 31 1.42 3.25 -11.78
CA GLY A 31 2.38 2.28 -11.23
C GLY A 31 2.72 2.49 -9.74
N GLU A 32 2.35 3.62 -9.15
CA GLU A 32 2.57 3.91 -7.72
C GLU A 32 1.44 4.77 -7.11
N VAL A 33 1.29 4.67 -5.79
CA VAL A 33 0.33 5.45 -5.01
C VAL A 33 0.78 5.60 -3.57
N PHE A 34 0.38 6.69 -2.91
CA PHE A 34 0.63 6.91 -1.48
C PHE A 34 -0.59 6.50 -0.66
N ALA A 35 -0.34 5.87 0.48
CA ALA A 35 -1.35 5.37 1.40
C ALA A 35 -1.02 5.74 2.84
N ILE A 36 -2.05 5.96 3.65
CA ILE A 36 -1.91 6.19 5.09
C ILE A 36 -1.65 4.84 5.76
N VAL A 37 -0.76 4.79 6.75
CA VAL A 37 -0.56 3.58 7.57
C VAL A 37 -1.28 3.74 8.89
N HIS A 38 -2.31 2.94 9.12
CA HIS A 38 -3.04 2.92 10.37
C HIS A 38 -2.17 2.37 11.51
N GLY A 39 -2.17 3.07 12.64
CA GLY A 39 -1.34 2.72 13.80
C GLY A 39 0.12 3.17 13.68
N GLU A 40 0.53 3.75 12.55
CA GLU A 40 1.87 4.32 12.36
C GLU A 40 1.78 5.79 11.90
N GLN A 41 2.82 6.57 12.16
CA GLN A 41 2.89 7.94 11.65
C GLN A 41 3.38 7.96 10.19
N GLY A 42 2.74 8.79 9.37
CA GLY A 42 3.16 9.09 8.00
C GLY A 42 2.42 8.31 6.91
N ILE A 43 2.94 8.44 5.69
CA ILE A 43 2.43 7.79 4.49
C ILE A 43 3.45 6.76 3.99
N ALA A 44 2.95 5.68 3.40
CA ALA A 44 3.77 4.72 2.68
C ALA A 44 3.54 4.85 1.17
N LYS A 45 4.57 4.59 0.39
CA LYS A 45 4.46 4.50 -1.06
C LYS A 45 4.26 3.05 -1.48
N ILE A 46 3.17 2.76 -2.15
CA ILE A 46 2.91 1.45 -2.77
C ILE A 46 3.32 1.56 -4.23
N SER A 47 4.06 0.59 -4.74
CA SER A 47 4.47 0.53 -6.14
C SER A 47 4.32 -0.88 -6.71
N ARG A 48 3.97 -0.94 -7.99
CA ARG A 48 3.90 -2.18 -8.75
C ARG A 48 5.29 -2.51 -9.29
N THR A 49 5.75 -3.73 -9.04
CA THR A 49 7.01 -4.26 -9.53
C THR A 49 6.78 -5.59 -10.26
N PRO A 50 7.77 -6.11 -11.02
CA PRO A 50 7.64 -7.41 -11.68
C PRO A 50 7.39 -8.58 -10.71
N GLN A 51 7.74 -8.43 -9.44
CA GLN A 51 7.61 -9.47 -8.39
C GLN A 51 6.32 -9.32 -7.56
N GLY A 52 5.50 -8.29 -7.85
CA GLY A 52 4.29 -7.98 -7.09
C GLY A 52 4.29 -6.55 -6.55
N LEU A 53 3.48 -6.31 -5.52
CA LEU A 53 3.29 -4.99 -4.92
C LEU A 53 4.23 -4.80 -3.73
N LEU A 54 4.92 -3.66 -3.69
CA LEU A 54 5.87 -3.31 -2.65
C LEU A 54 5.49 -2.00 -1.98
N VAL A 55 5.65 -1.97 -0.66
CA VAL A 55 5.42 -0.81 0.20
C VAL A 55 6.76 -0.28 0.69
N TYR A 56 7.03 0.99 0.37
CA TYR A 56 8.17 1.75 0.85
C TYR A 56 7.73 2.68 1.98
N LYS A 57 8.34 2.51 3.15
CA LYS A 57 8.14 3.37 4.32
C LYS A 57 9.41 3.40 5.15
N ASP A 58 9.81 4.59 5.61
CA ASP A 58 10.96 4.82 6.51
C ASP A 58 12.25 4.12 6.03
N SER A 59 12.56 4.27 4.74
CA SER A 59 13.71 3.63 4.06
C SER A 59 13.67 2.10 4.06
N ARG A 60 12.55 1.48 4.45
CA ARG A 60 12.31 0.03 4.37
C ARG A 60 11.36 -0.27 3.23
N GLN A 61 11.62 -1.40 2.58
CA GLN A 61 10.79 -1.95 1.53
C GLN A 61 10.23 -3.28 2.00
N MET A 62 8.91 -3.43 1.98
CA MET A 62 8.20 -4.60 2.46
C MET A 62 7.10 -5.01 1.48
N PRO A 63 6.72 -6.29 1.41
CA PRO A 63 5.64 -6.73 0.54
C PRO A 63 4.29 -6.14 0.97
N LEU A 64 3.48 -5.77 -0.01
CA LEU A 64 2.05 -5.62 0.20
C LEU A 64 1.42 -7.01 0.07
N LEU A 65 0.94 -7.54 1.18
CA LEU A 65 0.29 -8.83 1.25
C LEU A 65 -1.12 -8.69 0.68
N THR A 66 -1.36 -9.29 -0.47
CA THR A 66 -2.71 -9.55 -0.97
C THR A 66 -3.23 -10.76 -0.21
N SER A 67 -4.33 -10.61 0.54
CA SER A 67 -5.02 -11.78 1.07
C SER A 67 -5.39 -12.69 -0.10
N ASP A 68 -5.02 -13.97 0.00
CA ASP A 68 -5.54 -15.05 -0.84
C ASP A 68 -7.06 -15.18 -0.62
#